data_AF-A0AAJ2GDG8-F1
#
_entry.id   AF-A0AAJ2GDG8-F1
#
_cell.length_a   1.000
_cell.length_b   1.000
_cell.length_c   1.000
_cell.angle_alpha   90.00
_cell.angle_beta   90.00
_cell.angle_gamma   90.00
#
_symmetry.space_group_name_H-M   'P 1'
#
loop_
_entity.id
_entity.type
_entity.pdbx_description
1 polymer ?
#
loop_
_entity_poly.entity_id
_entity_poly.type
_entity_poly.pdbx_seq_one_letter_code
_entity_poly.pdbx_strand_id
1 'polypeptide(L)'
;MSQFISEIRLFAFPFAPRGWAKCDGAIYSVSNNITLFMMLGYKFGGSGDNFSLPDLRGRVMIANGSPLRPDFLRAGAEKHVLTIKEMPAHNHSAVASSNGVDTFEPLGHFWASNVGYVKDSNNLMHPNTIKEEGGDLAHNNMSPYLPLNYCIAVTGEHPDGSYREVNEFTGAIRPFGRGVDEGVWLKCDGRELPLSQFIDLFKVLGYTYGGVENRTFRLPDLRGRALVSCGTPPGLSAYKLGEKAGEPSVKLTKEQIPTHNHKALVNPLCNSQQPNNCGWAVNSNTRPSSNSYAKEKGNGSVMGAGAIGITGNDEAHSNMMPYQAMEFMICSRGDDPTIG
;
A
#
# COMPACT_ATOMS: atom_id res chain seq x y z
N MET A 1 11.56 -35.37 11.77
CA MET A 1 11.56 -33.99 11.24
C MET A 1 12.66 -33.19 11.91
N SER A 2 13.67 -32.74 11.16
CA SER A 2 14.59 -31.71 11.67
C SER A 2 13.97 -30.34 11.42
N GLN A 3 13.57 -29.69 12.50
CA GLN A 3 13.15 -28.30 12.52
C GLN A 3 13.91 -27.64 13.66
N PHE A 4 14.39 -26.43 13.43
CA PHE A 4 15.00 -25.68 14.51
C PHE A 4 13.92 -25.03 15.34
N ILE A 5 14.01 -25.13 16.66
CA ILE A 5 13.08 -24.39 17.51
C ILE A 5 13.18 -22.89 17.18
N SER A 6 12.05 -22.19 17.14
CA SER A 6 11.89 -20.80 16.68
C SER A 6 12.05 -20.53 15.17
N GLU A 7 12.28 -21.57 14.35
CA GLU A 7 12.23 -21.43 12.89
C GLU A 7 10.83 -21.01 12.43
N ILE A 8 10.76 -20.08 11.47
CA ILE A 8 9.50 -19.66 10.84
C ILE A 8 9.44 -20.23 9.43
N ARG A 9 8.33 -20.92 9.11
CA ARG A 9 8.05 -21.46 7.78
C ARG A 9 6.69 -21.01 7.28
N LEU A 10 6.53 -21.10 5.96
CA LEU A 10 5.31 -20.78 5.24
C LEU A 10 4.55 -22.05 4.91
N PHE A 11 3.27 -22.07 5.22
CA PHE A 11 2.36 -23.18 4.94
C PHE A 11 1.17 -22.72 4.11
N ALA A 12 0.74 -23.56 3.18
CA ALA A 12 -0.39 -23.28 2.29
C ALA A 12 -1.76 -23.65 2.87
N PHE A 13 -1.81 -24.16 4.11
CA PHE A 13 -3.01 -24.65 4.78
C PHE A 13 -3.35 -23.83 6.04
N PRO A 14 -4.62 -23.84 6.51
CA PRO A 14 -5.12 -22.87 7.49
C PRO A 14 -4.78 -23.17 8.95
N PHE A 15 -4.03 -24.22 9.27
CA PHE A 15 -3.71 -24.65 10.63
C PHE A 15 -2.19 -24.68 10.86
N ALA A 16 -1.77 -24.69 12.13
CA ALA A 16 -0.37 -24.92 12.47
C ALA A 16 -0.13 -26.44 12.55
N PRO A 17 0.90 -26.98 11.86
CA PRO A 17 1.22 -28.40 11.94
C PRO A 17 1.72 -28.79 13.34
N ARG A 18 1.78 -30.09 13.63
CA ARG A 18 2.31 -30.60 14.91
C ARG A 18 3.71 -30.03 15.20
N GLY A 19 3.90 -29.51 16.42
CA GLY A 19 5.17 -28.92 16.84
C GLY A 19 5.38 -27.48 16.35
N TRP A 20 4.34 -26.86 15.78
CA TRP A 20 4.33 -25.47 15.33
C TRP A 20 3.15 -24.71 15.92
N ALA A 21 3.25 -23.39 15.92
CA ALA A 21 2.19 -22.45 16.26
C ALA A 21 2.07 -21.40 15.17
N LYS A 22 0.88 -20.80 14.98
CA LYS A 22 0.72 -19.69 14.05
C LYS A 22 1.48 -18.46 14.55
N CYS A 23 2.04 -17.69 13.62
CA CYS A 23 2.60 -16.37 13.93
C CYS A 23 1.47 -15.32 13.99
N ASP A 24 0.59 -15.43 14.99
CA ASP A 24 -0.60 -14.59 15.16
C ASP A 24 -0.59 -13.74 16.44
N GLY A 25 0.55 -13.64 17.12
CA GLY A 25 0.68 -12.89 18.37
C GLY A 25 0.12 -13.60 19.60
N ALA A 26 -0.22 -14.89 19.52
CA ALA A 26 -0.72 -15.65 20.65
C ALA A 26 0.23 -15.62 21.86
N ILE A 27 -0.36 -15.67 23.05
CA ILE A 27 0.35 -15.67 24.34
C ILE A 27 0.57 -17.13 24.77
N TYR A 28 1.81 -17.44 25.14
CA TYR A 28 2.25 -18.76 25.58
C TYR A 28 2.81 -18.67 27.00
N SER A 29 2.58 -19.73 27.79
CA SER A 29 3.18 -19.85 29.12
C SER A 29 4.66 -20.25 29.02
N VAL A 30 5.50 -19.57 29.79
CA VAL A 30 6.95 -19.83 29.91
C VAL A 30 7.20 -21.24 30.44
N SER A 31 6.48 -21.67 31.49
CA SER A 31 6.72 -22.96 32.15
C SER A 31 6.53 -24.16 31.23
N ASN A 32 5.59 -24.07 30.28
CA ASN A 32 5.31 -25.12 29.31
C ASN A 32 6.16 -25.01 28.02
N ASN A 33 6.87 -23.89 27.81
CA ASN A 33 7.59 -23.61 26.55
C ASN A 33 8.97 -23.01 26.81
N ILE A 34 9.69 -23.53 27.81
CA ILE A 34 10.96 -22.98 28.30
C ILE A 34 11.96 -22.79 27.15
N THR A 35 12.16 -23.79 26.30
CA THR A 35 13.13 -23.71 25.20
C THR A 35 12.76 -22.65 24.16
N LEU A 36 11.48 -22.50 23.83
CA LEU A 36 11.02 -21.45 22.91
C LEU A 36 11.18 -20.06 23.54
N PHE A 37 10.84 -19.94 24.83
CA PHE A 37 11.05 -18.71 25.58
C PHE A 37 12.53 -18.31 25.64
N MET A 38 13.46 -19.27 25.78
CA MET A 38 14.90 -18.98 25.74
C MET A 38 15.34 -18.37 24.40
N MET A 39 14.65 -18.66 23.29
CA MET A 39 14.95 -18.06 21.98
C MET A 39 14.29 -16.69 21.80
N LEU A 40 13.02 -16.55 22.20
CA LEU A 40 12.24 -15.35 21.90
C LEU A 40 12.29 -14.29 23.02
N GLY A 41 12.39 -14.73 24.27
CA GLY A 41 12.16 -13.88 25.44
C GLY A 41 10.82 -13.14 25.34
N TYR A 42 10.82 -11.88 25.77
CA TYR A 42 9.67 -10.98 25.64
C TYR A 42 9.70 -10.10 24.38
N LYS A 43 10.49 -10.46 23.34
CA LYS A 43 10.69 -9.61 22.14
C LYS A 43 9.38 -9.20 21.47
N PHE A 44 8.37 -10.07 21.50
CA PHE A 44 7.06 -9.82 20.88
C PHE A 44 5.96 -9.46 21.91
N GLY A 45 6.33 -9.28 23.18
CA GLY A 45 5.43 -8.98 24.29
C GLY A 45 5.37 -10.08 25.35
N GLY A 46 4.57 -9.82 26.38
CA GLY A 46 4.43 -10.66 27.58
C GLY A 46 5.19 -10.12 28.79
N SER A 47 4.97 -10.78 29.92
CA SER A 47 5.62 -10.51 31.21
C SER A 47 5.40 -11.68 32.17
N GLY A 48 6.31 -11.85 33.13
CA GLY A 48 6.22 -12.88 34.17
C GLY A 48 6.17 -14.29 33.58
N ASP A 49 5.04 -14.98 33.76
CA ASP A 49 4.89 -16.37 33.34
C ASP A 49 4.47 -16.53 31.87
N ASN A 50 4.36 -15.44 31.12
CA ASN A 50 3.83 -15.46 29.74
C ASN A 50 4.67 -14.64 28.77
N PHE A 51 4.86 -15.14 27.55
CA PHE A 51 5.49 -14.45 26.42
C PHE A 51 4.58 -14.51 25.18
N SER A 52 4.78 -13.61 24.23
CA SER A 52 4.00 -13.59 22.98
C SER A 52 4.81 -14.13 21.80
N LEU A 53 4.12 -14.76 20.85
CA LEU A 53 4.68 -15.11 19.55
C LEU A 53 4.72 -13.88 18.61
N PRO A 54 5.48 -13.93 17.50
CA PRO A 54 5.36 -12.93 16.44
C PRO A 54 3.93 -12.83 15.89
N ASP A 55 3.50 -11.63 15.49
CA ASP A 55 2.23 -11.42 14.76
C ASP A 55 2.53 -10.98 13.32
N LEU A 56 2.52 -11.93 12.39
CA LEU A 56 2.81 -11.72 10.97
C LEU A 56 1.54 -11.56 10.11
N ARG A 57 0.34 -11.57 10.73
CA ARG A 57 -0.92 -11.40 10.01
C ARG A 57 -0.97 -10.03 9.34
N GLY A 58 -1.27 -10.02 8.04
CA GLY A 58 -1.28 -8.81 7.22
C GLY A 58 0.08 -8.14 7.01
N ARG A 59 1.20 -8.82 7.27
CA ARG A 59 2.55 -8.23 7.22
C ARG A 59 3.49 -9.02 6.31
N VAL A 60 4.31 -8.27 5.56
CA VAL A 60 5.46 -8.81 4.84
C VAL A 60 6.66 -8.81 5.79
N MET A 61 7.42 -9.91 5.80
CA MET A 61 8.65 -9.98 6.58
C MET A 61 9.75 -9.13 5.95
N ILE A 62 10.46 -8.37 6.78
CA ILE A 62 11.68 -7.65 6.40
C ILE A 62 12.80 -8.08 7.36
N ALA A 63 14.04 -8.11 6.86
CA ALA A 63 15.19 -8.45 7.69
C ALA A 63 15.34 -7.49 8.87
N ASN A 64 15.70 -8.05 10.01
CA ASN A 64 15.92 -7.32 11.25
C ASN A 64 17.24 -6.54 11.21
N GLY A 65 17.31 -5.36 11.83
CA GLY A 65 18.58 -4.71 12.15
C GLY A 65 18.66 -3.19 11.96
N SER A 66 19.43 -2.58 12.85
CA SER A 66 19.95 -1.21 12.79
C SER A 66 20.93 -1.03 11.61
N PRO A 67 21.09 0.18 11.02
CA PRO A 67 20.53 1.47 11.44
C PRO A 67 19.13 1.77 10.89
N LEU A 68 18.59 0.92 10.03
CA LEU A 68 17.37 1.24 9.30
C LEU A 68 16.11 1.10 10.17
N ARG A 69 16.07 0.12 11.08
CA ARG A 69 14.89 -0.12 11.94
C ARG A 69 15.29 -0.64 13.32
N PRO A 70 14.54 -0.28 14.38
CA PRO A 70 14.57 -1.01 15.64
C PRO A 70 14.28 -2.48 15.43
N ASP A 71 14.87 -3.31 16.29
CA ASP A 71 14.71 -4.75 16.18
C ASP A 71 13.25 -5.18 16.35
N PHE A 72 12.76 -6.06 15.47
CA PHE A 72 11.41 -6.64 15.49
C PHE A 72 10.25 -5.64 15.43
N LEU A 73 10.49 -4.41 14.95
CA LEU A 73 9.47 -3.38 14.82
C LEU A 73 8.32 -3.79 13.87
N ARG A 74 7.08 -3.67 14.35
CA ARG A 74 5.87 -3.71 13.50
C ARG A 74 5.57 -2.30 12.99
N ALA A 75 5.64 -2.10 11.68
CA ALA A 75 5.40 -0.81 11.02
C ALA A 75 4.87 -1.00 9.59
N GLY A 76 4.53 0.10 8.92
CA GLY A 76 3.90 0.12 7.59
C GLY A 76 2.42 0.51 7.66
N ALA A 77 1.79 0.71 6.50
CA ALA A 77 0.39 1.07 6.38
C ALA A 77 -0.24 0.43 5.13
N GLU A 78 -1.49 -0.03 5.24
CA GLU A 78 -2.25 -0.61 4.10
C GLU A 78 -2.73 0.46 3.12
N LYS A 79 -2.89 1.69 3.62
CA LYS A 79 -3.27 2.86 2.84
C LYS A 79 -2.40 4.04 3.24
N HIS A 80 -2.11 4.92 2.30
CA HIS A 80 -1.34 6.14 2.54
C HIS A 80 -2.17 7.38 2.18
N VAL A 81 -2.19 8.37 3.05
CA VAL A 81 -2.74 9.70 2.75
C VAL A 81 -1.58 10.58 2.35
N LEU A 82 -1.60 11.06 1.11
CA LEU A 82 -0.60 12.01 0.68
C LEU A 82 -0.70 13.29 1.49
N THR A 83 0.44 13.90 1.78
CA THR A 83 0.52 15.24 2.38
C THR A 83 1.05 16.24 1.38
N ILE A 84 0.81 17.54 1.62
CA ILE A 84 1.38 18.63 0.80
C ILE A 84 2.92 18.52 0.68
N LYS A 85 3.60 18.01 1.72
CA LYS A 85 5.06 17.81 1.71
C LYS A 85 5.53 16.68 0.80
N GLU A 86 4.64 15.79 0.38
CA GLU A 86 4.93 14.67 -0.52
C GLU A 86 4.65 15.02 -1.99
N MET A 87 4.14 16.23 -2.26
CA MET A 87 4.01 16.76 -3.61
C MET A 87 5.26 17.58 -3.97
N PRO A 88 5.71 17.56 -5.25
CA PRO A 88 6.69 18.52 -5.73
C PRO A 88 6.25 19.94 -5.40
N ALA A 89 7.20 20.80 -4.99
CA ALA A 89 6.90 22.19 -4.67
C ALA A 89 6.27 22.88 -5.89
N HIS A 90 5.01 23.27 -5.75
CA HIS A 90 4.30 24.10 -6.72
C HIS A 90 3.41 25.07 -5.95
N ASN A 91 3.26 26.27 -6.49
CA ASN A 91 2.34 27.26 -5.98
C ASN A 91 1.50 27.79 -7.14
N HIS A 92 0.28 28.21 -6.81
CA HIS A 92 -0.57 28.93 -7.74
C HIS A 92 -0.85 30.28 -7.09
N SER A 93 -0.05 31.26 -7.46
CA SER A 93 -0.31 32.66 -7.12
C SER A 93 -0.98 33.31 -8.31
N ALA A 94 -2.20 33.82 -8.13
CA ALA A 94 -2.81 34.69 -9.13
C ALA A 94 -2.12 36.06 -9.06
N VAL A 95 -1.52 36.49 -10.18
CA VAL A 95 -0.86 37.79 -10.31
C VAL A 95 -1.49 38.58 -11.45
N ALA A 96 -1.47 39.89 -11.30
CA ALA A 96 -2.03 40.82 -12.27
C ALA A 96 -1.31 42.18 -12.18
N SER A 97 -1.63 43.09 -13.09
CA SER A 97 -1.05 44.44 -13.11
C SER A 97 -2.08 45.53 -12.89
N SER A 98 -1.66 46.58 -12.19
CA SER A 98 -2.42 47.82 -12.05
C SER A 98 -2.06 48.87 -13.09
N ASN A 99 -1.03 48.64 -13.91
CA ASN A 99 -0.45 49.62 -14.85
C ASN A 99 -1.33 49.93 -16.08
N GLY A 100 -2.57 49.43 -16.15
CA GLY A 100 -3.43 49.57 -17.30
C GLY A 100 -3.20 48.47 -18.33
N VAL A 101 -3.55 48.75 -19.60
CA VAL A 101 -3.50 47.80 -20.73
C VAL A 101 -2.45 48.27 -21.72
N ASP A 102 -1.52 47.39 -22.09
CA ASP A 102 -0.52 47.66 -23.14
C ASP A 102 -0.55 46.63 -24.29
N THR A 103 -1.44 45.64 -24.21
CA THR A 103 -1.67 44.62 -25.24
C THR A 103 -3.09 44.04 -25.16
N PHE A 104 -3.58 43.50 -26.26
CA PHE A 104 -4.80 42.68 -26.30
C PHE A 104 -4.50 41.19 -26.53
N GLU A 105 -3.22 40.83 -26.65
CA GLU A 105 -2.76 39.45 -26.80
C GLU A 105 -2.65 38.76 -25.44
N PRO A 106 -3.35 37.63 -25.22
CA PRO A 106 -3.27 36.90 -23.95
C PRO A 106 -1.97 36.11 -23.80
N LEU A 107 -1.36 35.67 -24.90
CA LEU A 107 -0.25 34.73 -24.87
C LEU A 107 0.99 35.37 -24.23
N GLY A 108 1.44 34.82 -23.09
CA GLY A 108 2.62 35.32 -22.38
C GLY A 108 2.43 36.62 -21.60
N HIS A 109 1.19 37.08 -21.42
CA HIS A 109 0.87 38.35 -20.75
C HIS A 109 -0.02 38.13 -19.51
N PHE A 110 -0.13 39.16 -18.67
CA PHE A 110 -0.87 39.13 -17.42
C PHE A 110 -2.21 39.86 -17.52
N TRP A 111 -3.08 39.63 -16.55
CA TRP A 111 -4.35 40.35 -16.44
C TRP A 111 -4.11 41.82 -16.09
N ALA A 112 -4.74 42.72 -16.85
CA ALA A 112 -4.68 44.16 -16.64
C ALA A 112 -5.82 44.66 -15.74
N SER A 113 -5.63 45.84 -15.16
CA SER A 113 -6.66 46.59 -14.44
C SER A 113 -7.81 47.10 -15.31
N ASN A 114 -7.72 46.94 -16.63
CA ASN A 114 -8.71 47.39 -17.61
C ASN A 114 -8.89 46.34 -18.74
N VAL A 115 -9.60 46.70 -19.82
CA VAL A 115 -9.89 45.82 -20.97
C VAL A 115 -8.64 45.41 -21.74
N GLY A 116 -8.01 44.30 -21.37
CA GLY A 116 -6.90 43.71 -22.10
C GLY A 116 -5.90 43.02 -21.19
N TYR A 117 -4.65 42.96 -21.65
CA TYR A 117 -3.53 42.34 -20.96
C TYR A 117 -2.39 43.35 -20.79
N VAL A 118 -1.38 42.94 -20.05
CA VAL A 118 -0.20 43.73 -19.72
C VAL A 118 1.05 42.85 -19.75
N LYS A 119 2.16 43.37 -20.25
CA LYS A 119 3.43 42.61 -20.34
C LYS A 119 4.01 42.22 -18.99
N ASP A 120 3.87 43.08 -17.99
CA ASP A 120 4.45 42.90 -16.66
C ASP A 120 3.39 42.90 -15.55
N SER A 121 3.43 41.90 -14.66
CA SER A 121 2.66 41.89 -13.41
C SER A 121 3.36 42.71 -12.33
N ASN A 122 2.60 43.40 -11.48
CA ASN A 122 3.14 44.13 -10.33
C ASN A 122 2.34 43.93 -9.03
N ASN A 123 1.29 43.10 -9.03
CA ASN A 123 0.46 42.85 -7.86
C ASN A 123 0.12 41.37 -7.70
N LEU A 124 0.12 40.92 -6.44
CA LEU A 124 -0.44 39.65 -6.02
C LEU A 124 -1.94 39.81 -5.76
N MET A 125 -2.75 38.94 -6.34
CA MET A 125 -4.20 38.91 -6.10
C MET A 125 -4.53 38.23 -4.78
N HIS A 126 -5.77 38.40 -4.32
CA HIS A 126 -6.24 37.75 -3.09
C HIS A 126 -6.05 36.22 -3.18
N PRO A 127 -5.52 35.53 -2.16
CA PRO A 127 -5.24 34.09 -2.22
C PRO A 127 -6.47 33.23 -2.55
N ASN A 128 -7.64 33.58 -1.99
CA ASN A 128 -8.92 32.90 -2.28
C ASN A 128 -9.45 33.13 -3.71
N THR A 129 -8.71 33.82 -4.59
CA THR A 129 -9.02 33.90 -6.03
C THR A 129 -8.81 32.54 -6.70
N ILE A 130 -7.96 31.69 -6.10
CA ILE A 130 -7.82 30.28 -6.48
C ILE A 130 -8.27 29.44 -5.28
N LYS A 131 -9.25 28.56 -5.48
CA LYS A 131 -9.77 27.68 -4.44
C LYS A 131 -8.94 26.41 -4.31
N GLU A 132 -8.77 25.95 -3.08
CA GLU A 132 -8.33 24.60 -2.75
C GLU A 132 -9.30 23.50 -3.25
N GLU A 133 -8.75 22.39 -3.71
CA GLU A 133 -9.33 21.22 -4.34
C GLU A 133 -8.49 19.99 -3.98
N GLY A 134 -9.10 18.83 -3.82
CA GLY A 134 -8.47 17.65 -3.22
C GLY A 134 -9.35 17.14 -2.11
N GLY A 135 -9.11 15.91 -1.65
CA GLY A 135 -9.99 15.25 -0.69
C GLY A 135 -9.26 14.62 0.49
N ASP A 136 -7.93 14.65 0.48
CA ASP A 136 -7.08 14.01 1.50
C ASP A 136 -7.46 12.52 1.75
N LEU A 137 -8.06 11.85 0.76
CA LEU A 137 -8.42 10.45 0.86
C LEU A 137 -7.18 9.57 0.73
N ALA A 138 -7.15 8.48 1.48
CA ALA A 138 -6.08 7.52 1.39
C ALA A 138 -6.16 6.72 0.07
N HIS A 139 -5.01 6.40 -0.51
CA HIS A 139 -4.87 5.45 -1.60
C HIS A 139 -4.31 4.11 -1.12
N ASN A 140 -4.55 3.05 -1.90
CA ASN A 140 -4.03 1.71 -1.60
C ASN A 140 -2.49 1.72 -1.57
N ASN A 141 -1.89 1.12 -0.55
CA ASN A 141 -0.42 0.98 -0.43
C ASN A 141 0.00 -0.50 -0.39
N MET A 142 -0.88 -1.40 -0.81
CA MET A 142 -0.62 -2.84 -0.84
C MET A 142 -0.32 -3.31 -2.27
N SER A 143 0.94 -3.71 -2.51
CA SER A 143 1.37 -4.48 -3.68
C SER A 143 0.52 -5.76 -3.81
N PRO A 144 0.46 -6.42 -4.99
CA PRO A 144 -0.21 -7.71 -5.11
C PRO A 144 0.33 -8.69 -4.08
N TYR A 145 -0.55 -9.35 -3.34
CA TYR A 145 -0.18 -10.30 -2.30
C TYR A 145 -1.04 -11.58 -2.37
N LEU A 146 -0.56 -12.64 -1.72
CA LEU A 146 -1.32 -13.86 -1.44
C LEU A 146 -1.15 -14.20 0.05
N PRO A 147 -2.23 -14.18 0.86
CA PRO A 147 -2.14 -14.58 2.25
C PRO A 147 -1.93 -16.09 2.36
N LEU A 148 -0.93 -16.47 3.15
CA LEU A 148 -0.55 -17.84 3.51
C LEU A 148 -0.44 -17.94 5.03
N ASN A 149 -0.07 -19.10 5.59
CA ASN A 149 0.05 -19.25 7.03
C ASN A 149 1.52 -19.32 7.44
N TYR A 150 2.05 -18.24 8.04
CA TYR A 150 3.35 -18.32 8.71
C TYR A 150 3.19 -19.00 10.07
N CYS A 151 3.96 -20.05 10.28
CA CYS A 151 4.03 -20.73 11.57
C CYS A 151 5.47 -20.73 12.10
N ILE A 152 5.60 -20.75 13.43
CA ILE A 152 6.85 -20.86 14.17
C ILE A 152 6.96 -22.23 14.85
N ALA A 153 8.12 -22.86 14.77
CA ALA A 153 8.40 -24.12 15.43
C ALA A 153 8.47 -23.92 16.95
N VAL A 154 7.58 -24.59 17.69
CA VAL A 154 7.52 -24.55 19.17
C VAL A 154 8.22 -25.73 19.82
N THR A 155 8.47 -26.78 19.06
CA THR A 155 9.39 -27.87 19.37
C THR A 155 10.45 -27.95 18.27
N GLY A 156 11.58 -28.60 18.53
CA GLY A 156 12.64 -28.73 17.54
C GLY A 156 14.00 -28.89 18.19
N GLU A 157 15.00 -29.17 17.35
CA GLU A 157 16.39 -29.19 17.78
C GLU A 157 16.87 -27.75 18.04
N HIS A 158 17.82 -27.59 18.95
CA HIS A 158 18.50 -26.32 19.10
C HIS A 158 19.35 -26.07 17.84
N PRO A 159 19.54 -24.82 17.36
CA PRO A 159 20.42 -24.52 16.24
C PRO A 159 21.92 -24.69 16.60
N ASP A 160 22.37 -25.91 16.93
CA ASP A 160 23.76 -26.22 17.33
C ASP A 160 24.63 -26.79 16.20
N GLY A 161 24.08 -26.93 14.99
CA GLY A 161 24.83 -27.30 13.78
C GLY A 161 24.96 -28.80 13.51
N SER A 162 24.25 -29.67 14.25
CA SER A 162 24.17 -31.09 13.88
C SER A 162 23.27 -31.30 12.65
N TYR A 163 23.87 -31.67 11.50
CA TYR A 163 23.13 -31.87 10.25
C TYR A 163 22.32 -33.17 10.27
N ARG A 164 21.01 -33.08 10.02
CA ARG A 164 20.11 -34.24 9.79
C ARG A 164 19.15 -33.94 8.65
N GLU A 165 18.81 -34.98 7.88
CA GLU A 165 17.88 -34.92 6.75
C GLU A 165 16.61 -34.13 7.10
N VAL A 166 16.32 -33.12 6.27
CA VAL A 166 15.20 -32.21 6.48
C VAL A 166 13.93 -32.89 6.00
N ASN A 167 13.25 -33.65 6.87
CA ASN A 167 11.86 -34.02 6.60
C ASN A 167 11.01 -32.75 6.59
N GLU A 168 10.07 -32.67 5.66
CA GLU A 168 9.19 -31.52 5.48
C GLU A 168 7.73 -31.96 5.53
N PHE A 169 6.84 -31.07 5.94
CA PHE A 169 5.40 -31.31 5.86
C PHE A 169 4.89 -31.21 4.42
N THR A 170 3.95 -32.09 4.07
CA THR A 170 3.13 -31.90 2.86
C THR A 170 2.44 -30.53 2.94
N GLY A 171 2.58 -29.70 1.90
CA GLY A 171 2.00 -28.36 1.84
C GLY A 171 2.89 -27.22 2.37
N ALA A 172 4.10 -27.51 2.86
CA ALA A 172 5.09 -26.49 3.20
C ALA A 172 5.63 -25.80 1.94
N ILE A 173 5.92 -24.50 2.03
CA ILE A 173 6.44 -23.68 0.94
C ILE A 173 7.85 -23.19 1.27
N ARG A 174 8.75 -23.25 0.27
CA ARG A 174 10.10 -22.70 0.37
C ARG A 174 10.50 -21.92 -0.89
N PRO A 175 11.34 -20.88 -0.76
CA PRO A 175 12.00 -20.25 -1.91
C PRO A 175 13.15 -21.12 -2.41
N PHE A 176 13.33 -21.18 -3.73
CA PHE A 176 14.43 -21.83 -4.44
C PHE A 176 15.10 -20.80 -5.36
N GLY A 177 16.42 -20.86 -5.48
CA GLY A 177 17.16 -20.05 -6.47
C GLY A 177 16.75 -20.38 -7.90
N ARG A 178 16.52 -21.67 -8.17
CA ARG A 178 15.88 -22.19 -9.38
C ARG A 178 15.10 -23.45 -8.99
N GLY A 179 13.77 -23.41 -9.08
CA GLY A 179 12.95 -24.59 -8.83
C GLY A 179 12.88 -25.46 -10.09
N VAL A 180 13.13 -26.75 -9.90
CA VAL A 180 12.80 -27.77 -10.92
C VAL A 180 11.52 -28.44 -10.46
N ASP A 181 10.55 -28.49 -11.35
CA ASP A 181 9.21 -28.98 -11.08
C ASP A 181 9.14 -30.50 -11.25
N GLU A 182 10.03 -31.19 -10.53
CA GLU A 182 10.24 -32.63 -10.62
C GLU A 182 10.23 -33.25 -9.21
N GLY A 183 9.58 -34.40 -9.07
CA GLY A 183 9.52 -35.14 -7.82
C GLY A 183 8.59 -34.51 -6.77
N VAL A 184 9.14 -34.20 -5.60
CA VAL A 184 8.37 -33.83 -4.40
C VAL A 184 8.07 -32.33 -4.32
N TRP A 185 8.75 -31.50 -5.11
CA TRP A 185 8.54 -30.05 -5.08
C TRP A 185 7.83 -29.59 -6.34
N LEU A 186 6.72 -28.88 -6.17
CA LEU A 186 5.93 -28.32 -7.27
C LEU A 186 5.98 -26.79 -7.24
N LYS A 187 6.00 -26.14 -8.41
CA LYS A 187 5.92 -24.66 -8.48
C LYS A 187 4.58 -24.15 -7.95
N CYS A 188 4.61 -23.11 -7.13
CA CYS A 188 3.41 -22.38 -6.67
C CYS A 188 2.88 -21.43 -7.77
N ASP A 189 2.39 -22.00 -8.87
CA ASP A 189 1.97 -21.30 -10.09
C ASP A 189 0.45 -21.27 -10.30
N GLY A 190 -0.33 -21.74 -9.33
CA GLY A 190 -1.78 -21.76 -9.44
C GLY A 190 -2.35 -22.82 -10.37
N ARG A 191 -1.54 -23.76 -10.88
CA ARG A 191 -2.04 -24.78 -11.80
C ARG A 191 -3.04 -25.71 -11.11
N GLU A 192 -3.86 -26.35 -11.92
CA GLU A 192 -4.78 -27.38 -11.50
C GLU A 192 -4.09 -28.75 -11.51
N LEU A 193 -4.31 -29.55 -10.47
CA LEU A 193 -3.74 -30.88 -10.27
C LEU A 193 -4.85 -31.93 -10.08
N PRO A 194 -4.65 -33.16 -10.60
CA PRO A 194 -5.59 -34.26 -10.39
C PRO A 194 -5.54 -34.78 -8.96
N LEU A 195 -6.70 -34.90 -8.32
CA LEU A 195 -6.83 -35.43 -6.95
C LEU A 195 -6.22 -36.82 -6.81
N SER A 196 -6.43 -37.68 -7.81
CA SER A 196 -6.00 -39.08 -7.79
C SER A 196 -4.48 -39.27 -7.71
N GLN A 197 -3.69 -38.24 -8.05
CA GLN A 197 -2.22 -38.31 -8.01
C GLN A 197 -1.63 -37.58 -6.79
N PHE A 198 -2.36 -36.61 -6.22
CA PHE A 198 -1.86 -35.72 -5.17
C PHE A 198 -2.79 -35.73 -3.95
N ILE A 199 -3.22 -36.92 -3.53
CA ILE A 199 -4.18 -37.12 -2.44
C ILE A 199 -3.69 -36.46 -1.15
N ASP A 200 -2.42 -36.64 -0.79
CA ASP A 200 -1.86 -36.09 0.46
C ASP A 200 -1.78 -34.56 0.44
N LEU A 201 -1.42 -33.98 -0.70
CA LEU A 201 -1.43 -32.53 -0.87
C LEU A 201 -2.87 -31.99 -0.85
N PHE A 202 -3.82 -32.68 -1.46
CA PHE A 202 -5.22 -32.27 -1.39
C PHE A 202 -5.80 -32.38 0.03
N LYS A 203 -5.43 -33.39 0.82
CA LYS A 203 -5.88 -33.52 2.22
C LYS A 203 -5.62 -32.24 3.03
N VAL A 204 -4.51 -31.56 2.76
CA VAL A 204 -4.11 -30.36 3.51
C VAL A 204 -4.60 -29.06 2.88
N LEU A 205 -4.67 -28.98 1.53
CA LEU A 205 -5.09 -27.75 0.83
C LEU A 205 -6.60 -27.68 0.58
N GLY A 206 -7.28 -28.82 0.45
CA GLY A 206 -8.65 -28.90 -0.04
C GLY A 206 -8.85 -28.10 -1.32
N TYR A 207 -9.97 -27.37 -1.38
CA TYR A 207 -10.28 -26.44 -2.47
C TYR A 207 -9.91 -24.98 -2.15
N THR A 208 -9.03 -24.72 -1.18
CA THR A 208 -8.69 -23.35 -0.76
C THR A 208 -8.28 -22.45 -1.93
N TYR A 209 -7.60 -22.99 -2.94
CA TYR A 209 -7.15 -22.26 -4.13
C TYR A 209 -8.03 -22.51 -5.37
N GLY A 210 -9.16 -23.19 -5.21
CA GLY A 210 -10.07 -23.60 -6.28
C GLY A 210 -9.82 -25.02 -6.78
N GLY A 211 -10.58 -25.42 -7.80
CA GLY A 211 -10.58 -26.75 -8.39
C GLY A 211 -11.96 -27.19 -8.84
N VAL A 212 -12.07 -28.41 -9.36
CA VAL A 212 -13.34 -29.05 -9.69
C VAL A 212 -13.61 -30.16 -8.70
N GLU A 213 -14.78 -30.10 -8.06
CA GLU A 213 -15.16 -31.05 -7.02
C GLU A 213 -15.00 -32.51 -7.47
N ASN A 214 -14.37 -33.33 -6.62
CA ASN A 214 -14.05 -34.74 -6.84
C ASN A 214 -13.17 -35.05 -8.07
N ARG A 215 -12.56 -34.04 -8.68
CA ARG A 215 -11.65 -34.22 -9.83
C ARG A 215 -10.29 -33.60 -9.60
N THR A 216 -10.26 -32.31 -9.30
CA THR A 216 -9.03 -31.52 -9.30
C THR A 216 -9.03 -30.45 -8.20
N PHE A 217 -7.84 -30.02 -7.81
CA PHE A 217 -7.62 -28.88 -6.92
C PHE A 217 -6.51 -28.01 -7.48
N ARG A 218 -6.36 -26.79 -6.98
CA ARG A 218 -5.30 -25.87 -7.45
C ARG A 218 -4.22 -25.66 -6.39
N LEU A 219 -3.01 -25.42 -6.88
CA LEU A 219 -1.92 -24.92 -6.05
C LEU A 219 -2.12 -23.42 -5.72
N PRO A 220 -1.45 -22.88 -4.69
CA PRO A 220 -1.31 -21.43 -4.54
C PRO A 220 -0.62 -20.83 -5.77
N ASP A 221 -1.00 -19.60 -6.12
CA ASP A 221 -0.41 -18.83 -7.22
C ASP A 221 0.39 -17.65 -6.66
N LEU A 222 1.68 -17.86 -6.49
CA LEU A 222 2.60 -16.88 -5.88
C LEU A 222 3.30 -15.97 -6.90
N ARG A 223 3.02 -16.16 -8.19
CA ARG A 223 3.66 -15.39 -9.26
C ARG A 223 3.31 -13.91 -9.13
N GLY A 224 4.34 -13.08 -8.98
CA GLY A 224 4.21 -11.62 -8.88
C GLY A 224 3.59 -11.12 -7.58
N ARG A 225 3.58 -11.92 -6.51
CA ARG A 225 2.91 -11.58 -5.23
C ARG A 225 3.86 -11.57 -4.05
N ALA A 226 3.69 -10.58 -3.18
CA ALA A 226 4.27 -10.59 -1.85
C ALA A 226 3.59 -11.63 -0.96
N LEU A 227 4.35 -12.17 -0.01
CA LEU A 227 3.86 -13.14 0.96
C LEU A 227 3.44 -12.42 2.24
N VAL A 228 2.19 -12.63 2.67
CA VAL A 228 1.65 -12.10 3.93
C VAL A 228 1.00 -13.23 4.73
N SER A 229 0.95 -13.13 6.06
CA SER A 229 0.19 -14.12 6.85
C SER A 229 -1.31 -13.81 6.81
N CYS A 230 -2.14 -14.84 6.69
CA CYS A 230 -3.60 -14.75 6.79
C CYS A 230 -4.06 -14.49 8.23
N GLY A 231 -5.26 -13.92 8.38
CA GLY A 231 -5.90 -13.63 9.65
C GLY A 231 -6.31 -12.16 9.79
N THR A 232 -6.81 -11.81 10.98
CA THR A 232 -7.31 -10.46 11.28
C THR A 232 -6.48 -9.84 12.40
N PRO A 233 -5.34 -9.20 12.09
CA PRO A 233 -4.52 -8.53 13.09
C PRO A 233 -5.23 -7.28 13.64
N PRO A 234 -4.94 -6.87 14.89
CA PRO A 234 -5.40 -5.58 15.40
C PRO A 234 -4.92 -4.41 14.53
N GLY A 235 -5.85 -3.55 14.14
CA GLY A 235 -5.55 -2.30 13.42
C GLY A 235 -5.26 -2.43 11.92
N LEU A 236 -5.38 -3.62 11.33
CA LEU A 236 -5.30 -3.81 9.87
C LEU A 236 -6.54 -4.57 9.36
N SER A 237 -6.65 -4.70 8.03
CA SER A 237 -7.72 -5.43 7.36
C SER A 237 -7.66 -6.95 7.66
N ALA A 238 -8.74 -7.66 7.35
CA ALA A 238 -8.76 -9.12 7.41
C ALA A 238 -8.12 -9.72 6.14
N TYR A 239 -7.24 -10.70 6.31
CA TYR A 239 -6.53 -11.37 5.21
C TYR A 239 -6.97 -12.82 5.10
N LYS A 240 -7.74 -13.16 4.07
CA LYS A 240 -8.24 -14.52 3.86
C LYS A 240 -7.19 -15.38 3.15
N LEU A 241 -6.96 -16.58 3.68
CA LEU A 241 -6.03 -17.56 3.08
C LEU A 241 -6.35 -17.78 1.59
N GLY A 242 -5.34 -17.63 0.75
CA GLY A 242 -5.44 -17.84 -0.70
C GLY A 242 -6.16 -16.75 -1.49
N GLU A 243 -6.60 -15.65 -0.85
CA GLU A 243 -7.18 -14.52 -1.59
C GLU A 243 -6.10 -13.80 -2.41
N LYS A 244 -6.43 -13.45 -3.65
CA LYS A 244 -5.57 -12.63 -4.50
C LYS A 244 -6.06 -11.19 -4.41
N ALA A 245 -5.26 -10.32 -3.82
CA ALA A 245 -5.58 -8.90 -3.65
C ALA A 245 -4.32 -8.03 -3.81
N GLY A 246 -4.49 -6.72 -3.65
CA GLY A 246 -3.47 -5.71 -3.93
C GLY A 246 -3.33 -5.38 -5.43
N GLU A 247 -2.62 -4.30 -5.72
CA GLU A 247 -2.49 -3.75 -7.08
C GLU A 247 -1.03 -3.40 -7.38
N PRO A 248 -0.50 -3.70 -8.59
CA PRO A 248 0.91 -3.44 -8.94
C PRO A 248 1.20 -1.95 -9.21
N SER A 249 0.17 -1.15 -9.49
CA SER A 249 0.25 0.28 -9.72
C SER A 249 -0.98 0.97 -9.17
N VAL A 250 -0.84 2.21 -8.72
CA VAL A 250 -1.94 3.03 -8.23
C VAL A 250 -2.03 4.30 -9.06
N LYS A 251 -3.24 4.60 -9.50
CA LYS A 251 -3.60 5.86 -10.12
C LYS A 251 -4.33 6.70 -9.08
N LEU A 252 -3.77 7.85 -8.74
CA LEU A 252 -4.36 8.74 -7.74
C LEU A 252 -5.59 9.43 -8.33
N THR A 253 -6.72 9.29 -7.65
CA THR A 253 -7.90 10.12 -7.93
C THR A 253 -7.70 11.53 -7.37
N LYS A 254 -8.48 12.49 -7.86
CA LYS A 254 -8.47 13.86 -7.33
C LYS A 254 -8.71 13.88 -5.82
N GLU A 255 -9.60 13.03 -5.33
CA GLU A 255 -9.92 12.92 -3.91
C GLU A 255 -8.74 12.35 -3.10
N GLN A 256 -7.81 11.62 -3.72
CA GLN A 256 -6.62 11.02 -3.09
C GLN A 256 -5.37 11.90 -3.14
N ILE A 257 -5.46 13.08 -3.77
CA ILE A 257 -4.43 14.09 -3.75
C ILE A 257 -4.72 15.04 -2.56
N PRO A 258 -3.67 15.57 -1.90
CA PRO A 258 -3.85 16.54 -0.83
C PRO A 258 -4.71 17.72 -1.27
N THR A 259 -5.42 18.35 -0.35
CA THR A 259 -6.13 19.60 -0.65
C THR A 259 -5.14 20.70 -1.13
N HIS A 260 -5.28 21.18 -2.37
CA HIS A 260 -4.40 22.10 -3.10
C HIS A 260 -5.15 22.93 -4.18
N ASN A 261 -4.60 24.02 -4.71
CA ASN A 261 -5.37 25.11 -5.37
C ASN A 261 -5.72 24.92 -6.87
N HIS A 262 -6.99 24.70 -7.27
CA HIS A 262 -7.39 24.59 -8.69
C HIS A 262 -8.82 25.05 -9.08
N LYS A 263 -9.36 26.16 -8.56
CA LYS A 263 -10.48 26.85 -9.24
C LYS A 263 -10.37 28.36 -9.18
N ALA A 264 -10.43 29.00 -10.35
CA ALA A 264 -10.51 30.45 -10.48
C ALA A 264 -11.89 30.95 -10.07
N LEU A 265 -11.97 31.80 -9.04
CA LEU A 265 -13.19 32.40 -8.57
C LEU A 265 -13.29 33.87 -9.00
N VAL A 266 -14.49 34.26 -9.42
CA VAL A 266 -14.87 35.66 -9.67
C VAL A 266 -15.93 36.11 -8.65
N ASN A 267 -15.94 37.40 -8.36
CA ASN A 267 -16.91 38.09 -7.52
C ASN A 267 -17.85 38.91 -8.44
N PRO A 268 -19.18 38.88 -8.25
CA PRO A 268 -20.12 39.64 -9.07
C PRO A 268 -20.00 41.16 -8.91
N LEU A 269 -19.30 41.65 -7.89
CA LEU A 269 -19.02 43.08 -7.70
C LEU A 269 -17.81 43.52 -8.53
N CYS A 270 -17.91 44.69 -9.15
CA CYS A 270 -16.85 45.31 -9.94
C CYS A 270 -16.48 46.68 -9.34
N ASN A 271 -15.68 46.70 -8.28
CA ASN A 271 -15.46 47.88 -7.43
C ASN A 271 -13.98 48.22 -7.14
N SER A 272 -13.04 47.59 -7.87
CA SER A 272 -11.61 47.93 -7.82
C SER A 272 -10.94 47.93 -9.20
N GLN A 273 -10.06 48.90 -9.42
CA GLN A 273 -9.07 48.91 -10.51
C GLN A 273 -7.73 48.29 -10.10
N GLN A 274 -7.51 48.08 -8.81
CA GLN A 274 -6.24 47.56 -8.30
C GLN A 274 -6.37 46.04 -8.04
N PRO A 275 -5.42 45.22 -8.51
CA PRO A 275 -5.45 43.78 -8.28
C PRO A 275 -4.96 43.39 -6.89
N ASN A 276 -4.20 44.25 -6.21
CA ASN A 276 -3.56 43.92 -4.95
C ASN A 276 -4.59 43.46 -3.91
N ASN A 277 -4.44 42.21 -3.44
CA ASN A 277 -5.34 41.59 -2.47
C ASN A 277 -6.84 41.66 -2.88
N CYS A 278 -7.12 41.77 -4.19
CA CYS A 278 -8.46 41.77 -4.78
C CYS A 278 -8.70 40.47 -5.57
N GLY A 279 -9.97 40.09 -5.76
CA GLY A 279 -10.37 38.98 -6.62
C GLY A 279 -10.78 39.44 -8.01
N TRP A 280 -10.90 38.52 -8.97
CA TRP A 280 -11.47 38.83 -10.28
C TRP A 280 -12.97 39.17 -10.17
N ALA A 281 -13.48 40.03 -11.05
CA ALA A 281 -14.90 40.44 -11.06
C ALA A 281 -15.70 39.84 -12.25
N VAL A 282 -16.99 39.55 -12.07
CA VAL A 282 -17.92 39.19 -13.18
C VAL A 282 -18.28 40.46 -13.95
N ASN A 283 -18.26 40.40 -15.27
CA ASN A 283 -18.68 41.50 -16.15
C ASN A 283 -20.18 41.79 -15.95
N SER A 284 -20.53 42.96 -15.40
CA SER A 284 -21.90 43.42 -15.28
C SER A 284 -22.33 44.23 -16.51
N ASN A 285 -22.33 43.64 -17.71
CA ASN A 285 -22.93 44.15 -18.98
C ASN A 285 -22.71 45.62 -19.38
N THR A 286 -21.80 46.29 -18.71
CA THR A 286 -21.26 47.60 -18.99
C THR A 286 -19.85 47.49 -18.45
N ARG A 287 -18.86 47.57 -19.32
CA ARG A 287 -17.48 47.77 -18.89
C ARG A 287 -17.29 49.28 -18.93
N PRO A 288 -17.76 50.08 -17.93
CA PRO A 288 -17.23 51.41 -17.83
C PRO A 288 -15.73 51.22 -17.61
N SER A 289 -14.99 52.19 -18.11
CA SER A 289 -13.54 52.31 -18.11
C SER A 289 -12.89 52.32 -16.71
N SER A 290 -13.44 51.63 -15.71
CA SER A 290 -13.09 51.93 -14.33
C SER A 290 -13.14 50.85 -13.27
N ASN A 291 -13.40 49.55 -13.50
CA ASN A 291 -13.06 48.50 -12.51
C ASN A 291 -12.93 47.13 -13.20
N SER A 292 -11.94 46.30 -12.82
CA SER A 292 -11.75 44.93 -13.32
C SER A 292 -11.61 43.89 -12.20
N TYR A 293 -11.59 44.34 -10.95
CA TYR A 293 -11.41 43.51 -9.76
C TYR A 293 -12.49 43.83 -8.72
N ALA A 294 -12.61 42.94 -7.74
CA ALA A 294 -13.43 43.13 -6.56
C ALA A 294 -12.54 43.25 -5.32
N LYS A 295 -12.78 44.27 -4.49
CA LYS A 295 -12.10 44.45 -3.20
C LYS A 295 -12.36 43.29 -2.23
N GLU A 296 -13.42 42.53 -2.45
CA GLU A 296 -13.77 41.35 -1.64
C GLU A 296 -13.41 40.04 -2.35
N LYS A 297 -13.24 38.97 -1.55
CA LYS A 297 -12.96 37.61 -2.01
C LYS A 297 -13.88 37.17 -3.17
N GLY A 298 -13.39 36.34 -4.08
CA GLY A 298 -14.25 35.63 -5.03
C GLY A 298 -15.33 34.85 -4.26
N ASN A 299 -16.61 35.19 -4.45
CA ASN A 299 -17.71 34.71 -3.61
C ASN A 299 -18.64 33.70 -4.32
N GLY A 300 -18.19 33.07 -5.42
CA GLY A 300 -18.75 31.77 -5.83
C GLY A 300 -19.04 31.57 -7.31
N SER A 301 -18.80 32.54 -8.19
CA SER A 301 -18.85 32.28 -9.62
C SER A 301 -17.52 31.70 -10.09
N VAL A 302 -17.56 30.52 -10.70
CA VAL A 302 -16.36 29.81 -11.19
C VAL A 302 -16.11 30.27 -12.62
N MET A 303 -14.86 30.66 -12.93
CA MET A 303 -14.49 30.94 -14.33
C MET A 303 -14.55 29.66 -15.18
N GLY A 304 -14.61 29.81 -16.51
CA GLY A 304 -14.52 28.68 -17.42
C GLY A 304 -13.28 27.82 -17.15
N ALA A 305 -13.39 26.51 -17.37
CA ALA A 305 -12.35 25.54 -17.00
C ALA A 305 -10.96 25.81 -17.65
N GLY A 306 -10.90 26.52 -18.77
CA GLY A 306 -9.64 26.93 -19.42
C GLY A 306 -8.91 28.11 -18.75
N ALA A 307 -9.50 28.75 -17.74
CA ALA A 307 -8.87 29.88 -17.03
C ALA A 307 -7.72 29.44 -16.11
N ILE A 308 -7.72 28.18 -15.67
CA ILE A 308 -6.61 27.55 -14.95
C ILE A 308 -6.32 26.24 -15.66
N GLY A 309 -5.09 26.07 -16.14
CA GLY A 309 -4.65 24.82 -16.76
C GLY A 309 -4.64 23.66 -15.75
N ILE A 310 -4.87 22.45 -16.26
CA ILE A 310 -4.65 21.21 -15.51
C ILE A 310 -3.17 20.86 -15.63
N THR A 311 -2.54 20.55 -14.51
CA THR A 311 -1.18 20.01 -14.47
C THR A 311 -1.23 18.58 -13.93
N GLY A 312 -0.52 17.67 -14.59
CA GLY A 312 -0.52 16.24 -14.27
C GLY A 312 -1.07 15.42 -15.43
N ASN A 313 -0.46 14.25 -15.66
CA ASN A 313 -0.84 13.36 -16.76
C ASN A 313 -1.80 12.25 -16.32
N ASP A 314 -2.19 12.23 -15.03
CA ASP A 314 -3.12 11.23 -14.49
C ASP A 314 -2.65 9.77 -14.73
N GLU A 315 -1.33 9.59 -14.76
CA GLU A 315 -0.65 8.31 -14.95
C GLU A 315 -0.49 7.57 -13.62
N ALA A 316 -0.60 6.25 -13.67
CA ALA A 316 -0.38 5.42 -12.50
C ALA A 316 1.11 5.37 -12.13
N HIS A 317 1.41 5.34 -10.83
CA HIS A 317 2.75 5.04 -10.34
C HIS A 317 2.84 3.58 -9.87
N SER A 318 4.05 3.03 -9.84
CA SER A 318 4.29 1.70 -9.27
C SER A 318 3.87 1.66 -7.81
N ASN A 319 3.22 0.58 -7.42
CA ASN A 319 2.88 0.24 -6.04
C ASN A 319 3.70 -0.99 -5.57
N MET A 320 4.85 -1.22 -6.21
CA MET A 320 5.78 -2.30 -5.89
C MET A 320 7.06 -1.71 -5.29
N MET A 321 7.46 -2.20 -4.12
CA MET A 321 8.83 -2.02 -3.64
C MET A 321 9.83 -2.73 -4.57
N PRO A 322 11.13 -2.38 -4.57
CA PRO A 322 12.14 -3.19 -5.24
C PRO A 322 12.06 -4.65 -4.77
N TYR A 323 12.00 -5.58 -5.72
CA TYR A 323 11.92 -7.01 -5.44
C TYR A 323 12.83 -7.81 -6.37
N GLN A 324 13.28 -8.96 -5.89
CA GLN A 324 13.86 -10.01 -6.72
C GLN A 324 12.85 -11.15 -6.80
N ALA A 325 12.44 -11.51 -8.02
CA ALA A 325 11.59 -12.68 -8.22
C ALA A 325 12.40 -13.93 -7.89
N MET A 326 11.87 -14.74 -6.96
CA MET A 326 12.40 -16.04 -6.55
C MET A 326 11.34 -17.12 -6.83
N GLU A 327 11.77 -18.35 -7.09
CA GLU A 327 10.82 -19.45 -7.32
C GLU A 327 10.32 -19.98 -5.98
N PHE A 328 9.01 -19.98 -5.75
CA PHE A 328 8.41 -20.61 -4.59
C PHE A 328 7.86 -21.98 -4.96
N MET A 329 8.27 -22.99 -4.21
CA MET A 329 7.87 -24.38 -4.42
C MET A 329 7.10 -24.90 -3.20
N ILE A 330 6.13 -25.77 -3.42
CA ILE A 330 5.34 -26.48 -2.41
C ILE A 330 5.71 -27.95 -2.37
N CYS A 331 5.87 -28.50 -1.15
CA CYS A 331 6.11 -29.92 -0.93
C CYS A 331 4.84 -30.72 -1.19
N SER A 332 4.82 -31.54 -2.24
CA SER A 332 3.68 -32.36 -2.66
C SER A 332 3.58 -33.68 -1.91
N ARG A 333 4.67 -34.13 -1.28
CA ARG A 333 4.75 -35.40 -0.55
C ARG A 333 5.79 -35.36 0.56
N GLY A 334 5.33 -35.14 1.79
CA GLY A 334 6.12 -35.14 3.01
C GLY A 334 5.35 -35.75 4.18
N ASP A 335 5.77 -35.44 5.40
CA ASP A 335 5.06 -35.86 6.61
C ASP A 335 3.64 -35.24 6.63
N ASP A 336 2.66 -35.98 7.16
CA ASP A 336 1.28 -35.49 7.29
C ASP A 336 1.21 -34.43 8.42
N PRO A 337 0.87 -33.17 8.11
CA PRO A 337 0.81 -32.11 9.12
C PRO A 337 -0.39 -32.23 10.08
N THR A 338 -1.33 -33.15 9.82
CA THR A 338 -2.58 -33.29 10.59
C THR A 338 -2.50 -34.34 11.70
N ILE A 339 -1.48 -35.21 11.71
CA ILE A 339 -1.39 -36.35 12.63
C ILE A 339 -0.37 -36.06 13.76
N GLY A 340 -0.83 -36.29 15.00
CA GLY A 340 -0.06 -36.17 16.26
C GLY A 340 0.72 -37.43 16.61
#